data_AF-A0A7V6WIS7-F1
#
_entry.id   AF-A0A7V6WIS7-F1
#
_cell.length_a   1.000
_cell.length_b   1.000
_cell.length_c   1.000
_cell.angle_alpha   90.00
_cell.angle_beta   90.00
_cell.angle_gamma   90.00
#
_symmetry.space_group_name_H-M   'P 1'
#
loop_
_entity.id
_entity.type
_entity.pdbx_description
1 polymer ?
#
loop_
_entity_poly.entity_id
_entity_poly.type
_entity_poly.pdbx_seq_one_letter_code
_entity_poly.pdbx_strand_id
1 'polypeptide(L)'
;MSFFRIFQSYSMLDIVLIVIDIVVVAFVFYRVIMLIRGTRAVQLIKGLAVLIIASFLAKFLHLRTINWILENVRLALIVALPIVFQPELRRALEQLGRGKFFARPLVFLGEEDMSRLISELVRAVQVLVKHKYGALIVIERETGINDYIETGVKLDSVLSAELLINLFIPNTPLHDGAAIIRGDRVVAAGCFLPLSDSPYLHKQLGTRHRAALGITENS
;
A
#
# COMPACT_ATOMS: atom_id res chain seq x y z
N MET A 1 -24.38 4.13 46.61
CA MET A 1 -25.46 3.36 45.96
C MET A 1 -25.85 3.96 44.60
N SER A 2 -24.94 4.03 43.61
CA SER A 2 -25.30 4.48 42.23
C SER A 2 -24.82 3.56 41.11
N PHE A 3 -23.95 2.59 41.39
CA PHE A 3 -23.41 1.67 40.37
C PHE A 3 -24.45 0.66 39.85
N PHE A 4 -25.36 0.20 40.72
CA PHE A 4 -26.39 -0.80 40.38
C PHE A 4 -27.60 -0.24 39.60
N ARG A 5 -27.77 1.08 39.47
CA ARG A 5 -28.86 1.68 38.67
C ARG A 5 -28.55 1.79 37.18
N ILE A 6 -27.28 1.68 36.79
CA ILE A 6 -26.86 1.70 35.38
C ILE A 6 -27.38 0.44 34.64
N PHE A 7 -27.48 -0.70 35.32
CA PHE A 7 -27.91 -1.97 34.73
C PHE A 7 -29.43 -2.18 34.67
N GLN A 8 -30.24 -1.33 35.30
CA GLN A 8 -31.71 -1.48 35.33
C GLN A 8 -32.45 -0.75 34.19
N SER A 9 -31.73 -0.01 33.35
CA SER A 9 -32.30 0.82 32.27
C SER A 9 -31.97 0.30 30.85
N TYR A 10 -31.13 -0.73 30.72
CA TYR A 10 -30.76 -1.24 29.41
C TYR A 10 -31.75 -2.33 28.96
N SER A 11 -32.49 -2.03 27.91
CA SER A 11 -33.26 -3.03 27.17
C SER A 11 -32.30 -4.06 26.56
N MET A 12 -32.78 -5.27 26.27
CA MET A 12 -32.01 -6.27 25.52
C MET A 12 -31.44 -5.69 24.22
N LEU A 13 -32.15 -4.74 23.60
CA LEU A 13 -31.70 -4.03 22.41
C LEU A 13 -30.47 -3.15 22.66
N ASP A 14 -30.37 -2.50 23.81
CA ASP A 14 -29.23 -1.63 24.12
C ASP A 14 -27.96 -2.44 24.35
N ILE A 15 -28.08 -3.61 24.99
CA ILE A 15 -26.95 -4.54 25.18
C ILE A 15 -26.46 -5.04 23.81
N VAL A 16 -27.38 -5.40 22.92
CA VAL A 16 -27.03 -5.81 21.54
C VAL A 16 -26.34 -4.68 20.79
N LEU A 17 -26.84 -3.45 20.90
CA LEU A 17 -26.22 -2.28 20.26
C LEU A 17 -24.82 -1.99 20.81
N ILE A 18 -24.60 -2.10 22.13
CA ILE A 18 -23.27 -1.94 22.74
C ILE A 18 -22.31 -3.03 22.24
N VAL A 19 -22.77 -4.28 22.15
CA VAL A 19 -21.95 -5.38 21.63
C VAL A 19 -21.59 -5.15 20.17
N ILE A 20 -22.56 -4.75 19.34
CA ILE A 20 -22.30 -4.41 17.93
C ILE A 20 -21.30 -3.26 17.83
N ASP A 21 -21.46 -2.20 18.63
CA ASP A 21 -20.56 -1.05 18.64
C ASP A 21 -19.13 -1.46 19.00
N ILE A 22 -18.94 -2.24 20.07
CA ILE A 22 -17.63 -2.76 20.46
C ILE A 22 -17.01 -3.63 19.36
N VAL A 23 -17.80 -4.48 18.70
CA VAL A 23 -17.33 -5.33 17.60
C VAL A 23 -16.91 -4.50 16.40
N VAL A 24 -17.69 -3.47 16.03
CA VAL A 24 -17.36 -2.57 14.93
C VAL A 24 -16.09 -1.79 15.23
N VAL A 25 -15.98 -1.20 16.43
CA VAL A 25 -14.79 -0.47 16.87
C VAL A 25 -13.56 -1.40 16.88
N ALA A 26 -13.68 -2.60 17.44
CA ALA A 26 -12.61 -3.59 17.47
C ALA A 26 -12.17 -3.99 16.05
N PHE A 27 -13.10 -4.19 15.12
CA PHE A 27 -12.81 -4.47 13.72
C PHE A 27 -12.07 -3.32 13.04
N VAL A 28 -12.51 -2.08 13.25
CA VAL A 28 -11.84 -0.88 12.72
C VAL A 28 -10.41 -0.77 13.25
N PHE A 29 -10.21 -0.90 14.57
CA PHE A 29 -8.87 -0.88 15.17
C PHE A 29 -7.98 -2.00 14.63
N TYR A 30 -8.52 -3.22 14.51
CA TYR A 30 -7.80 -4.35 13.93
C TYR A 30 -7.35 -4.05 12.50
N ARG A 31 -8.23 -3.49 11.66
CA ARG A 31 -7.90 -3.09 10.28
C ARG A 31 -6.85 -1.99 10.23
N VAL A 32 -6.94 -0.98 11.08
CA VAL A 32 -5.92 0.08 11.18
C VAL A 32 -4.57 -0.50 11.59
N ILE A 33 -4.53 -1.39 12.59
CA ILE A 33 -3.29 -2.05 13.03
C ILE A 33 -2.69 -2.89 11.90
N MET A 34 -3.51 -3.64 11.16
CA MET A 34 -3.05 -4.42 10.01
C MET A 34 -2.47 -3.51 8.93
N LEU A 35 -3.12 -2.37 8.64
CA LEU A 35 -2.71 -1.42 7.59
C LEU A 35 -1.35 -0.77 7.88
N ILE A 36 -1.07 -0.45 9.15
CA ILE A 36 0.21 0.16 9.52
C ILE A 36 1.31 -0.87 9.75
N ARG A 37 0.99 -2.16 9.93
CA ARG A 37 1.97 -3.20 10.27
C ARG A 37 3.01 -3.38 9.16
N GLY A 38 4.29 -3.38 9.53
CA GLY A 38 5.40 -3.48 8.56
C GLY A 38 5.79 -2.16 7.89
N THR A 39 5.05 -1.07 8.13
CA THR A 39 5.36 0.25 7.56
C THR A 39 6.33 1.05 8.45
N ARG A 40 6.93 2.10 7.87
CA ARG A 40 7.71 3.10 8.62
C ARG A 40 6.90 3.76 9.74
N ALA A 41 5.56 3.80 9.63
CA ALA A 41 4.68 4.35 10.67
C ALA A 41 4.81 3.58 12.00
N VAL A 42 5.07 2.27 11.97
CA VAL A 42 5.30 1.47 13.20
C VAL A 42 6.54 1.94 13.95
N GLN A 43 7.61 2.30 13.24
CA GLN A 43 8.83 2.82 13.86
C GLN A 43 8.58 4.19 14.50
N LEU A 44 7.80 5.04 13.84
CA LEU A 44 7.41 6.35 14.37
C LEU A 44 6.52 6.22 15.62
N ILE A 45 5.56 5.30 15.63
CA ILE A 45 4.74 5.00 16.81
C ILE A 45 5.60 4.49 17.97
N LYS A 46 6.56 3.59 17.72
CA LYS A 46 7.51 3.13 18.74
C LYS A 46 8.34 4.29 19.30
N GLY A 47 8.85 5.17 18.42
CA GLY A 47 9.59 6.37 18.84
C GLY A 47 8.74 7.31 19.71
N LEU A 48 7.48 7.53 19.33
CA LEU A 48 6.54 8.33 20.11
C LEU A 48 6.23 7.69 21.47
N ALA A 49 6.05 6.37 21.52
CA ALA A 49 5.84 5.64 22.77
C ALA A 49 7.04 5.79 23.71
N VAL A 50 8.28 5.71 23.19
CA VAL A 50 9.50 5.96 23.98
C VAL A 50 9.51 7.38 24.54
N LEU A 51 9.16 8.39 23.73
CA LEU A 51 9.09 9.78 24.20
C LEU A 51 8.04 10.00 25.30
N ILE A 52 6.87 9.35 25.19
CA ILE A 52 5.81 9.40 26.20
C ILE A 52 6.29 8.76 27.51
N ILE A 53 6.88 7.57 27.43
CA ILE A 53 7.43 6.85 28.58
C ILE A 53 8.53 7.67 29.25
N ALA A 54 9.47 8.22 28.47
CA ALA A 54 10.54 9.09 28.97
C ALA A 54 9.98 10.35 29.64
N SER A 55 8.92 10.95 29.09
CA SER A 55 8.24 12.12 29.68
C SER A 55 7.56 11.77 31.00
N PHE A 56 6.93 10.59 31.09
CA PHE A 56 6.32 10.12 32.33
C PHE A 56 7.37 9.87 33.42
N LEU A 57 8.46 9.17 33.08
CA LEU A 57 9.60 8.92 33.96
C LEU A 57 10.27 10.22 34.43
N ALA A 58 10.51 11.16 33.53
CA ALA A 58 11.14 12.44 33.86
C ALA A 58 10.28 13.27 34.84
N LYS A 59 8.95 13.24 34.70
CA LYS A 59 8.03 13.87 35.65
C LYS A 59 8.02 13.14 36.99
N PHE A 60 7.94 11.81 36.96
CA PHE A 60 7.92 10.98 38.17
C PHE A 60 9.19 11.12 39.00
N LEU A 61 10.35 11.20 38.34
CA LEU A 61 11.67 11.37 38.97
C LEU A 61 12.04 12.84 39.22
N HIS A 62 11.15 13.79 38.92
CA HIS A 62 11.38 15.24 39.08
C HIS A 62 12.61 15.78 38.34
N LEU A 63 12.98 15.20 37.19
CA LEU A 63 14.14 15.62 36.40
C LEU A 63 13.85 16.91 35.62
N ARG A 64 14.19 18.07 36.19
CA ARG A 64 13.86 19.39 35.60
C ARG A 64 14.43 19.59 34.19
N THR A 65 15.72 19.32 33.99
CA THR A 65 16.38 19.53 32.69
C THR A 65 15.82 18.62 31.61
N ILE A 66 15.59 17.34 31.92
CA ILE A 66 15.01 16.39 30.97
C ILE A 66 13.56 16.77 30.63
N ASN A 67 12.75 17.19 31.61
CA ASN A 67 11.40 17.70 31.34
C ASN A 67 11.44 18.90 30.40
N TRP A 68 12.34 19.86 30.64
CA TRP A 68 12.52 21.01 29.75
C TRP A 68 12.90 20.59 28.32
N ILE A 69 13.85 19.66 28.15
CA ILE A 69 14.21 19.14 26.82
C ILE A 69 13.01 18.46 26.15
N LEU A 70 12.31 17.58 26.87
CA LEU A 70 11.16 16.82 26.34
C LEU A 70 9.96 17.72 26.01
N GLU A 71 9.77 18.84 26.69
CA GLU A 71 8.78 19.87 26.34
C GLU A 71 9.13 20.54 25.01
N ASN A 72 10.38 20.95 24.82
CA ASN A 72 10.84 21.53 23.55
C ASN A 72 10.74 20.53 22.39
N VAL A 73 11.14 19.28 22.62
CA VAL A 73 11.00 18.20 21.61
C VAL A 73 9.53 17.98 21.25
N ARG A 74 8.61 17.99 22.23
CA ARG A 74 7.17 17.86 21.96
C ARG A 74 6.62 19.00 21.12
N LEU A 75 7.04 20.25 21.40
CA LEU A 75 6.66 21.41 20.60
C LEU A 75 7.15 21.27 19.15
N ALA A 76 8.40 20.86 18.96
CA ALA A 76 8.95 20.59 17.62
C ALA A 76 8.20 19.45 16.91
N LEU A 77 7.82 18.39 17.64
CA LEU A 77 7.11 17.24 17.09
C LEU A 77 5.72 17.61 16.57
N ILE A 78 4.97 18.48 17.25
CA ILE A 78 3.64 18.92 16.79
C ILE A 78 3.72 19.60 15.42
N VAL A 79 4.81 20.31 15.14
CA VAL A 79 5.04 20.97 13.84
C VAL A 79 5.63 19.99 12.81
N ALA A 80 6.64 19.20 13.21
CA ALA A 80 7.34 18.30 12.31
C ALA A 80 6.47 17.13 11.84
N LEU A 81 5.58 16.61 12.71
CA LEU A 81 4.80 15.41 12.41
C LEU A 81 3.85 15.63 11.20
N PRO A 82 3.00 16.68 11.13
CA PRO A 82 2.21 16.94 9.93
C PRO A 82 3.04 17.14 8.66
N ILE A 83 4.22 17.76 8.75
CA ILE A 83 5.10 18.00 7.59
C ILE A 83 5.68 16.67 7.08
N VAL A 84 6.18 15.83 7.99
CA VAL A 84 6.74 14.52 7.65
C VAL A 84 5.67 13.58 7.11
N PHE A 85 4.47 13.60 7.68
CA PHE A 85 3.33 12.76 7.26
C PHE A 85 2.46 13.39 6.16
N GLN A 86 2.85 14.54 5.63
CA GLN A 86 2.08 15.21 4.58
C GLN A 86 1.84 14.30 3.35
N PRO A 87 2.84 13.54 2.84
CA PRO A 87 2.63 12.64 1.71
C PRO A 87 1.63 11.51 2.00
N GLU A 88 1.69 10.92 3.19
CA GLU A 88 0.80 9.84 3.61
C GLU A 88 -0.64 10.32 3.78
N LEU A 89 -0.84 11.47 4.44
CA LEU A 89 -2.16 12.08 4.59
C LEU A 89 -2.78 12.40 3.22
N ARG A 90 -1.96 12.95 2.32
CA ARG A 90 -2.38 13.22 0.94
C ARG A 90 -2.79 11.94 0.22
N ARG A 91 -1.96 10.89 0.25
CA ARG A 91 -2.27 9.60 -0.38
C ARG A 91 -3.54 8.96 0.18
N ALA A 92 -3.74 9.01 1.50
CA ALA A 92 -4.94 8.48 2.13
C ALA A 92 -6.21 9.23 1.67
N LEU A 93 -6.16 10.56 1.61
CA LEU A 93 -7.26 11.38 1.11
C LEU A 93 -7.51 11.18 -0.39
N GLU A 94 -6.46 11.02 -1.19
CA GLU A 94 -6.57 10.71 -2.60
C GLU A 94 -7.22 9.33 -2.83
N GLN A 95 -6.88 8.33 -2.02
CA GLN A 95 -7.51 7.01 -2.07
C GLN A 95 -8.98 7.06 -1.66
N LEU A 96 -9.31 7.84 -0.64
CA LEU A 96 -10.68 8.00 -0.13
C LEU A 96 -11.56 8.81 -1.09
N GLY A 97 -11.00 9.83 -1.74
CA GLY A 97 -11.71 10.69 -2.70
C GLY A 97 -11.87 10.10 -4.09
N ARG A 98 -11.02 9.14 -4.50
CA ARG A 98 -11.06 8.54 -5.85
C ARG A 98 -12.06 7.37 -6.02
N GLY A 99 -12.99 7.16 -5.09
CA GLY A 99 -14.16 6.28 -5.32
C GLY A 99 -13.81 4.83 -5.72
N LYS A 100 -12.77 4.23 -5.11
CA LYS A 100 -12.31 2.86 -5.42
C LYS A 100 -13.21 1.75 -4.83
N PHE A 101 -14.51 1.97 -4.73
CA PHE A 101 -15.48 0.88 -4.51
C PHE A 101 -15.85 0.14 -5.82
N PHE A 102 -15.42 0.62 -6.99
CA PHE A 102 -15.84 0.08 -8.30
C PHE A 102 -14.74 -0.47 -9.23
N ALA A 103 -13.45 -0.37 -8.88
CA ALA A 103 -12.42 -1.04 -9.67
C ALA A 103 -12.32 -2.48 -9.16
N ARG A 104 -12.87 -3.46 -9.90
CA ARG A 104 -12.81 -4.89 -9.54
C ARG A 104 -11.34 -5.28 -9.27
N PRO A 105 -10.96 -5.50 -8.00
CA PRO A 105 -9.66 -6.12 -7.69
C PRO A 105 -9.59 -7.46 -8.41
N LEU A 106 -8.39 -7.96 -8.72
CA LEU A 106 -8.20 -9.29 -9.29
C LEU A 106 -8.90 -10.41 -8.49
N VAL A 107 -9.11 -10.17 -7.19
CA VAL A 107 -9.86 -11.01 -6.24
C VAL A 107 -11.35 -11.17 -6.61
N PHE A 108 -11.90 -10.28 -7.45
CA PHE A 108 -13.30 -10.28 -7.91
C PHE A 108 -13.47 -10.67 -9.38
N LEU A 109 -12.42 -11.14 -10.05
CA LEU A 109 -12.56 -11.76 -11.38
C LEU A 109 -13.24 -13.13 -11.21
N GLY A 110 -14.19 -13.44 -12.09
CA GLY A 110 -14.74 -14.80 -12.15
C GLY A 110 -13.66 -15.79 -12.59
N GLU A 111 -13.86 -17.08 -12.32
CA GLU A 111 -12.91 -18.14 -12.73
C GLU A 111 -12.61 -18.09 -14.24
N GLU A 112 -13.63 -17.78 -15.06
CA GLU A 112 -13.50 -17.63 -16.52
C GLU A 112 -12.60 -16.45 -16.91
N ASP A 113 -12.77 -15.28 -16.29
CA ASP A 113 -11.99 -14.08 -16.58
C ASP A 113 -10.52 -14.27 -16.19
N MET A 114 -10.27 -14.93 -15.05
CA MET A 114 -8.93 -15.28 -14.60
C MET A 114 -8.24 -16.25 -15.58
N SER A 115 -8.96 -17.29 -16.02
CA SER A 115 -8.44 -18.25 -17.00
C SER A 115 -8.07 -17.56 -18.31
N ARG A 116 -8.90 -16.62 -18.78
CA ARG A 116 -8.63 -15.83 -19.97
C ARG A 116 -7.38 -14.95 -19.81
N LEU A 117 -7.26 -14.25 -18.68
CA LEU A 117 -6.11 -13.41 -18.36
C LEU A 117 -4.81 -14.22 -18.39
N ILE A 118 -4.79 -15.38 -17.72
CA ILE A 118 -3.63 -16.27 -17.71
C ILE A 118 -3.29 -16.77 -19.12
N SER A 119 -4.30 -17.16 -19.90
CA SER A 119 -4.10 -17.62 -21.29
C SER A 119 -3.44 -16.54 -22.16
N GLU A 120 -3.94 -15.30 -22.11
CA GLU A 120 -3.37 -14.18 -22.87
C GLU A 120 -1.94 -13.84 -22.42
N LEU A 121 -1.67 -13.86 -21.11
CA LEU A 121 -0.32 -13.65 -20.57
C LEU A 121 0.66 -14.72 -21.05
N VAL A 122 0.30 -16.00 -20.92
CA VAL A 122 1.17 -17.11 -21.32
C VAL A 122 1.46 -17.03 -22.82
N ARG A 123 0.43 -16.76 -23.64
CA ARG A 123 0.57 -16.59 -25.09
C ARG A 123 1.52 -15.43 -25.43
N ALA A 124 1.39 -14.28 -24.77
CA ALA A 124 2.30 -13.15 -24.96
C ALA A 124 3.74 -13.50 -24.57
N VAL A 125 3.94 -14.06 -23.37
CA VAL A 125 5.26 -14.40 -22.83
C VAL A 125 5.98 -15.42 -23.73
N GLN A 126 5.27 -16.43 -24.25
CA GLN A 126 5.85 -17.40 -25.17
C GLN A 126 6.42 -16.73 -26.43
N VAL A 127 5.70 -15.77 -27.01
CA VAL A 127 6.17 -15.01 -28.18
C VAL A 127 7.36 -14.12 -27.80
N LEU A 128 7.27 -13.39 -26.69
CA LEU A 128 8.35 -12.50 -26.23
C LEU A 128 9.64 -13.28 -25.95
N VAL A 129 9.56 -14.46 -25.34
CA VAL A 129 10.70 -15.34 -25.10
C VAL A 129 11.29 -15.85 -26.42
N LYS A 130 10.46 -16.31 -27.36
CA LYS A 130 10.91 -16.79 -28.68
C LYS A 130 11.70 -15.72 -29.44
N HIS A 131 11.28 -14.46 -29.32
CA HIS A 131 11.96 -13.31 -29.94
C HIS A 131 13.05 -12.68 -29.07
N LYS A 132 13.25 -13.15 -27.83
CA LYS A 132 14.17 -12.59 -26.84
C LYS A 132 13.89 -11.11 -26.52
N TYR A 133 12.62 -10.72 -26.51
CA TYR A 133 12.19 -9.38 -26.13
C TYR A 133 12.04 -9.28 -24.61
N GLY A 134 12.72 -8.31 -24.02
CA GLY A 134 12.68 -8.07 -22.58
C GLY A 134 11.35 -7.45 -22.18
N ALA A 135 10.63 -8.11 -21.28
CA ALA A 135 9.34 -7.66 -20.79
C ALA A 135 9.32 -7.54 -19.27
N LEU A 136 8.54 -6.59 -18.75
CA LEU A 136 8.31 -6.40 -17.33
C LEU A 136 6.82 -6.13 -17.11
N ILE A 137 6.11 -7.13 -16.61
CA ILE A 137 4.66 -7.11 -16.44
C ILE A 137 4.35 -7.17 -14.95
N VAL A 138 3.64 -6.17 -14.44
CA VAL A 138 3.20 -6.08 -13.04
C VAL A 138 1.71 -6.31 -12.97
N ILE A 139 1.29 -7.18 -12.05
CA ILE A 139 -0.13 -7.48 -11.83
C ILE A 139 -0.53 -6.87 -10.48
N GLU A 140 -1.38 -5.85 -10.50
CA GLU A 140 -1.90 -5.20 -9.29
C GLU A 140 -2.81 -6.16 -8.52
N ARG A 141 -2.55 -6.30 -7.21
CA ARG A 141 -3.36 -7.11 -6.29
C ARG A 141 -4.17 -6.21 -5.36
N GLU A 142 -3.95 -6.33 -4.05
CA GLU A 142 -4.68 -5.57 -3.03
C GLU A 142 -4.06 -4.18 -2.83
N THR A 143 -2.73 -4.09 -2.85
CA THR A 143 -2.02 -2.83 -2.72
C THR A 143 -2.09 -2.05 -4.02
N GLY A 144 -2.70 -0.86 -3.95
CA GLY A 144 -2.79 0.03 -5.09
C GLY A 144 -1.45 0.64 -5.45
N ILE A 145 -1.01 0.43 -6.69
CA ILE A 145 0.29 0.89 -7.23
C ILE A 145 0.15 2.14 -8.13
N ASN A 146 -0.76 3.05 -7.75
CA ASN A 146 -1.12 4.22 -8.56
C ASN A 146 0.07 5.15 -8.84
N ASP A 147 0.95 5.36 -7.87
CA ASP A 147 2.10 6.25 -8.04
C ASP A 147 2.99 5.79 -9.21
N TYR A 148 3.10 4.48 -9.43
CA TYR A 148 3.85 3.91 -10.53
C TYR A 148 3.08 3.99 -11.85
N ILE A 149 1.75 3.80 -11.82
CA ILE A 149 0.87 3.97 -12.98
C ILE A 149 0.96 5.41 -13.54
N GLU A 150 1.05 6.40 -12.66
CA GLU A 150 1.12 7.82 -13.06
C GLU A 150 2.45 8.20 -13.71
N THR A 151 3.49 7.36 -13.61
CA THR A 151 4.79 7.60 -14.28
C THR A 151 4.82 7.18 -15.75
N GLY A 152 3.90 6.31 -16.17
CA GLY A 152 3.85 5.76 -17.53
C GLY A 152 2.77 6.39 -18.40
N VAL A 153 2.60 5.84 -19.61
CA VAL A 153 1.52 6.21 -20.52
C VAL A 153 0.27 5.41 -20.15
N LYS A 154 -0.82 6.12 -19.82
CA LYS A 154 -2.13 5.51 -19.54
C LYS A 154 -2.72 4.93 -20.82
N LEU A 155 -3.11 3.67 -20.77
CA LEU A 155 -3.70 2.96 -21.91
C LEU A 155 -5.16 2.61 -21.65
N ASP A 156 -5.45 2.10 -20.45
CA ASP A 156 -6.76 1.58 -20.05
C ASP A 156 -7.39 0.68 -21.13
N SER A 157 -6.62 -0.30 -21.60
CA SER A 157 -7.03 -1.22 -22.67
C SER A 157 -7.30 -2.62 -22.14
N VAL A 158 -8.18 -3.36 -22.82
CA VAL A 158 -8.40 -4.79 -22.53
C VAL A 158 -7.11 -5.56 -22.80
N LEU A 159 -6.77 -6.46 -21.88
CA LEU A 159 -5.60 -7.31 -22.02
C LEU A 159 -5.76 -8.26 -23.22
N SER A 160 -4.77 -8.25 -24.11
CA SER A 160 -4.60 -9.28 -25.14
C SER A 160 -3.12 -9.59 -25.34
N ALA A 161 -2.83 -10.78 -25.86
CA ALA A 161 -1.48 -11.17 -26.18
C ALA A 161 -0.85 -10.23 -27.22
N GLU A 162 -1.61 -9.85 -28.24
CA GLU A 162 -1.17 -8.96 -29.31
C GLU A 162 -0.80 -7.56 -28.77
N LEU A 163 -1.54 -7.06 -27.78
CA LEU A 163 -1.22 -5.80 -27.13
C LEU A 163 0.10 -5.91 -26.36
N LEU A 164 0.25 -6.92 -25.50
CA LEU A 164 1.48 -7.10 -24.71
C LEU A 164 2.71 -7.31 -25.59
N ILE A 165 2.57 -8.09 -26.66
CA ILE A 165 3.65 -8.29 -27.62
C ILE A 165 4.10 -6.95 -28.20
N ASN A 166 3.14 -6.13 -28.68
CA ASN A 166 3.44 -4.82 -29.25
C ASN A 166 4.07 -3.85 -28.25
N LEU A 167 3.62 -3.85 -26.99
CA LEU A 167 4.18 -2.99 -25.95
C LEU A 167 5.66 -3.26 -25.71
N PHE A 168 6.11 -4.51 -25.82
CA PHE A 168 7.50 -4.89 -25.56
C PHE A 168 8.35 -5.09 -26.81
N ILE A 169 7.90 -4.62 -27.99
CA ILE A 169 8.75 -4.58 -29.18
C ILE A 169 9.91 -3.60 -28.94
N PRO A 170 11.17 -4.02 -29.09
CA PRO A 170 12.33 -3.15 -28.89
C PRO A 170 12.28 -1.87 -29.74
N ASN A 171 12.85 -0.79 -29.22
CA ASN A 171 12.96 0.51 -29.91
C ASN A 171 11.62 1.22 -30.17
N THR A 172 10.57 0.89 -29.42
CA THR A 172 9.29 1.62 -29.46
C THR A 172 9.14 2.54 -28.22
N PRO A 173 8.31 3.59 -28.24
CA PRO A 173 8.21 4.49 -27.08
C PRO A 173 7.75 3.81 -25.77
N LEU A 174 7.04 2.67 -25.84
CA LEU A 174 6.41 2.02 -24.68
C LEU A 174 7.17 0.80 -24.13
N HIS A 175 8.22 0.34 -24.83
CA HIS A 175 8.94 -0.90 -24.45
C HIS A 175 9.87 -0.77 -23.26
N ASP A 176 10.21 0.47 -22.88
CA ASP A 176 11.09 0.74 -21.77
C ASP A 176 10.27 1.03 -20.51
N GLY A 177 10.49 0.24 -19.47
CA GLY A 177 9.67 0.24 -18.25
C GLY A 177 8.68 -0.93 -18.17
N ALA A 178 7.72 -0.80 -17.27
CA ALA A 178 6.75 -1.85 -16.94
C ALA A 178 5.38 -1.61 -17.56
N ALA A 179 4.71 -2.70 -17.94
CA ALA A 179 3.27 -2.71 -18.17
C ALA A 179 2.58 -3.10 -16.86
N ILE A 180 1.57 -2.31 -16.45
CA ILE A 180 0.81 -2.56 -15.23
C ILE A 180 -0.59 -3.06 -15.63
N ILE A 181 -0.97 -4.21 -15.09
CA ILE A 181 -2.27 -4.86 -15.29
C ILE A 181 -3.08 -4.73 -14.00
N ARG A 182 -4.34 -4.31 -14.13
CA ARG A 182 -5.32 -4.26 -13.04
C ARG A 182 -6.57 -4.97 -13.50
N GLY A 183 -6.93 -6.06 -12.84
CA GLY A 183 -8.01 -6.93 -13.30
C GLY A 183 -7.67 -7.50 -14.68
N ASP A 184 -8.56 -7.32 -15.65
CA ASP A 184 -8.45 -7.76 -17.05
C ASP A 184 -7.90 -6.69 -18.01
N ARG A 185 -7.36 -5.58 -17.47
CA ARG A 185 -6.93 -4.42 -18.28
C ARG A 185 -5.47 -4.05 -18.06
N VAL A 186 -4.82 -3.63 -19.14
CA VAL A 186 -3.52 -2.93 -19.09
C VAL A 186 -3.79 -1.46 -18.81
N VAL A 187 -3.54 -1.01 -17.58
CA VAL A 187 -3.86 0.36 -17.15
C VAL A 187 -2.82 1.37 -17.65
N ALA A 188 -1.55 0.98 -17.69
CA ALA A 188 -0.46 1.80 -18.19
C ALA A 188 0.72 0.96 -18.68
N ALA A 189 1.54 1.54 -19.55
CA ALA A 189 2.79 0.98 -20.03
C ALA A 189 3.94 2.00 -19.95
N GLY A 190 5.17 1.51 -20.02
CA GLY A 190 6.36 2.34 -19.83
C GLY A 190 6.46 2.94 -18.43
N CYS A 191 5.93 2.26 -17.42
CA CYS A 191 5.94 2.74 -16.04
C CYS A 191 7.33 2.56 -15.41
N PHE A 192 7.79 3.57 -14.67
CA PHE A 192 9.01 3.50 -13.89
C PHE A 192 8.74 2.82 -12.54
N LEU A 193 9.55 1.81 -12.23
CA LEU A 193 9.47 1.04 -10.99
C LEU A 193 10.70 1.30 -10.10
N PRO A 194 10.58 1.15 -8.78
CA PRO A 194 11.72 1.27 -7.88
C PRO A 194 12.66 0.09 -8.12
N LEU A 195 13.97 0.36 -8.07
CA LEU A 195 14.98 -0.69 -8.16
C LEU A 195 15.30 -1.18 -6.75
N SER A 196 15.37 -2.50 -6.55
CA SER A 196 15.85 -3.06 -5.29
C SER A 196 17.35 -2.79 -5.10
N ASP A 197 17.71 -2.34 -3.90
CA ASP A 197 19.09 -2.16 -3.43
C ASP A 197 19.65 -3.43 -2.76
N SER A 198 18.94 -4.56 -2.85
CA SER A 198 19.32 -5.80 -2.18
C SER A 198 20.71 -6.28 -2.63
N PRO A 199 21.68 -6.43 -1.70
CA PRO A 199 23.04 -6.89 -2.02
C PRO A 199 23.09 -8.39 -2.36
N TYR A 200 22.01 -9.12 -2.07
CA TYR A 200 21.87 -10.55 -2.35
C TYR A 200 21.48 -10.83 -3.80
N LEU A 201 21.20 -9.79 -4.59
CA LEU A 201 20.86 -9.95 -6.00
C LEU A 201 22.10 -10.31 -6.83
N HIS A 202 22.03 -11.41 -7.59
CA HIS A 202 23.13 -11.85 -8.43
C HIS A 202 23.50 -10.75 -9.44
N LYS A 203 24.79 -10.39 -9.52
CA LYS A 203 25.28 -9.28 -10.37
C LYS A 203 24.93 -9.39 -11.87
N GLN A 204 24.61 -10.59 -12.35
CA GLN A 204 24.19 -10.84 -13.74
C GLN A 204 22.76 -10.36 -14.04
N LEU A 205 21.96 -10.04 -13.02
CA LEU A 205 20.59 -9.58 -13.20
C LEU A 205 20.55 -8.12 -13.65
N GLY A 206 19.79 -7.87 -14.73
CA GLY A 206 19.60 -6.56 -15.31
C GLY A 206 18.61 -5.67 -14.55
N THR A 207 18.42 -4.44 -15.04
CA THR A 207 17.54 -3.42 -14.44
C THR A 207 16.09 -3.87 -14.32
N ARG A 208 15.54 -4.59 -15.30
CA ARG A 208 14.17 -5.14 -15.23
C ARG A 208 13.96 -6.12 -14.06
N HIS A 209 14.96 -6.93 -13.74
CA HIS A 209 14.89 -7.85 -12.60
C HIS A 209 14.96 -7.11 -11.27
N ARG A 210 15.85 -6.10 -11.16
CA ARG A 210 15.91 -5.20 -10.01
C ARG A 210 14.60 -4.44 -9.79
N ALA A 211 13.98 -3.98 -10.88
CA ALA A 211 12.68 -3.33 -10.87
C ALA A 211 11.55 -4.28 -10.43
N ALA A 212 11.55 -5.51 -10.94
CA ALA A 212 10.60 -6.54 -10.54
C ALA A 212 10.70 -6.86 -9.03
N LEU A 213 11.93 -6.97 -8.50
CA LEU A 213 12.11 -7.18 -7.06
C LEU A 213 11.69 -5.94 -6.27
N GLY A 214 12.12 -4.75 -6.69
CA GLY A 214 11.84 -3.50 -5.98
C GLY A 214 10.34 -3.23 -5.85
N ILE A 215 9.54 -3.51 -6.88
CA ILE A 215 8.08 -3.35 -6.76
C ILE A 215 7.49 -4.38 -5.78
N THR A 216 7.98 -5.63 -5.77
CA THR A 216 7.50 -6.65 -4.81
C THR A 216 7.90 -6.38 -3.36
N GLU A 217 8.92 -5.55 -3.11
CA GLU A 217 9.32 -5.13 -1.76
C GLU A 217 8.48 -3.94 -1.24
N ASN A 218 7.86 -3.18 -2.14
CA ASN A 218 7.15 -1.93 -1.82
C ASN A 218 5.62 -2.02 -2.03
N SER A 219 5.08 -3.18 -2.38
CA SER A 219 3.65 -3.40 -2.61
C SER A 219 3.12 -4.65 -1.92
#